data_AF-A0A6A4QRB3-F1
#
_entry.id   AF-A0A6A4QRB3-F1
#
_cell.length_a   1.000
_cell.length_b   1.000
_cell.length_c   1.000
_cell.angle_alpha   90.00
_cell.angle_beta   90.00
_cell.angle_gamma   90.00
#
_symmetry.space_group_name_H-M   'P 1'
#
loop_
_entity.id
_entity.type
_entity.pdbx_description
1 polymer ?
#
loop_
_entity_poly.entity_id
_entity_poly.type
_entity_poly.pdbx_seq_one_letter_code
_entity_poly.pdbx_strand_id
1 'polypeptide(L)' 'MGGIRSLWKCRNYIIFNNKRMGVEELLDEVKFKSWFWIKSKFKGATMSWFQWFSNPILCLYCYY' A
#
# COMPACT_ATOMS: atom_id res chain seq x y z
N MET A 1 -1.97 -10.48 0.93
CA MET A 1 -0.59 -10.18 0.52
C MET A 1 -0.63 -9.53 -0.85
N GLY A 2 -0.36 -8.22 -0.93
CA GLY A 2 -0.54 -7.42 -2.16
C GLY A 2 0.71 -6.67 -2.65
N GLY A 3 1.83 -6.75 -1.91
CA GLY A 3 3.06 -5.99 -2.23
C GLY A 3 3.65 -6.33 -3.60
N ILE A 4 3.69 -7.61 -3.97
CA ILE A 4 4.24 -8.06 -5.26
C ILE A 4 3.42 -7.50 -6.43
N ARG A 5 2.08 -7.46 -6.33
CA ARG A 5 1.20 -6.99 -7.41
C ARG A 5 1.30 -5.48 -7.63
N SER A 6 1.48 -4.73 -6.54
CA SER A 6 1.69 -3.28 -6.61
C SER A 6 3.04 -2.94 -7.26
N LEU A 7 4.10 -3.68 -6.94
CA LEU A 7 5.40 -3.59 -7.61
C LEU A 7 5.31 -3.87 -9.11
N TRP A 8 4.62 -4.95 -9.50
CA TRP A 8 4.42 -5.30 -10.91
C TRP A 8 3.59 -4.25 -11.67
N LYS A 9 2.54 -3.70 -11.05
CA LYS A 9 1.76 -2.60 -11.64
C LYS A 9 2.59 -1.34 -11.81
N CYS A 10 3.41 -0.98 -10.82
CA CYS A 10 4.26 0.19 -10.92
C CYS A 10 5.33 0.03 -12.01
N ARG A 11 6.02 -1.12 -12.05
CA ARG A 11 6.98 -1.43 -13.11
C ARG A 11 6.34 -1.30 -14.50
N ASN A 12 5.15 -1.86 -14.66
CA ASN A 12 4.40 -1.75 -15.92
C ASN A 12 4.00 -0.29 -16.19
N TYR A 13 3.56 0.47 -15.20
CA TYR A 13 3.24 1.89 -15.39
C TYR A 13 4.46 2.71 -15.83
N ILE A 14 5.63 2.49 -15.21
CA ILE A 14 6.89 3.17 -15.58
C ILE A 14 7.26 2.83 -17.04
N ILE A 15 7.18 1.54 -17.42
CA ILE A 15 7.52 1.07 -18.76
C ILE A 15 6.52 1.58 -19.82
N PHE A 16 5.21 1.50 -19.54
CA PHE A 16 4.15 1.78 -20.52
C PHE A 16 3.71 3.25 -20.60
N ASN A 17 3.95 4.07 -19.56
CA ASN A 17 3.61 5.50 -19.56
C ASN A 17 4.82 6.43 -19.66
N ASN A 18 6.04 5.90 -19.82
CA ASN A 18 7.29 6.66 -19.95
C ASN A 18 7.48 7.73 -18.85
N LYS A 19 6.86 7.50 -17.69
CA LYS A 19 6.93 8.38 -16.52
C LYS A 19 7.98 7.83 -15.56
N ARG A 20 8.96 8.66 -15.19
CA ARG A 20 9.82 8.39 -14.03
C ARG A 20 8.96 8.54 -12.78
N MET A 21 8.40 7.43 -12.30
CA MET A 21 7.81 7.40 -10.97
C MET A 21 8.95 7.27 -9.96
N GLY A 22 9.03 8.21 -9.02
CA GLY A 22 10.03 8.18 -7.97
C GLY A 22 9.85 6.95 -7.07
N VAL A 23 10.93 6.46 -6.47
CA VAL A 23 10.85 5.34 -5.50
C VAL A 23 9.92 5.71 -4.34
N GLU A 24 9.93 6.97 -3.90
CA GLU A 24 9.03 7.48 -2.85
C GLU A 24 7.56 7.42 -3.26
N GLU A 25 7.21 7.91 -4.46
CA GLU A 25 5.84 7.84 -4.99
C GLU A 25 5.34 6.39 -5.10
N LEU A 26 6.23 5.47 -5.52
CA LEU A 26 5.94 4.04 -5.57
C LEU A 26 5.66 3.48 -4.17
N LEU A 27 6.49 3.81 -3.19
CA LEU A 27 6.31 3.35 -1.81
C LEU A 27 5.00 3.86 -1.23
N ASP A 28 4.63 5.10 -1.51
CA ASP A 28 3.36 5.69 -1.06
C ASP A 28 2.15 5.02 -1.71
N GLU A 29 2.20 4.77 -3.02
CA GLU A 29 1.18 4.00 -3.74
C GLU A 29 1.02 2.57 -3.18
N VAL A 30 2.12 1.89 -2.89
CA VAL A 30 2.11 0.54 -2.31
C VAL A 30 1.51 0.55 -0.91
N LYS A 31 1.92 1.51 -0.06
CA LYS A 31 1.37 1.68 1.29
C LYS A 31 -0.13 1.97 1.22
N PHE A 32 -0.58 2.86 0.34
CA PHE A 32 -1.99 3.22 0.22
C PHE A 32 -2.85 2.04 -0.26
N LYS A 33 -2.39 1.34 -1.31
CA LYS A 33 -3.11 0.17 -1.84
C LYS A 33 -3.17 -0.97 -0.82
N SER A 34 -2.10 -1.19 -0.06
CA SER A 34 -2.09 -2.21 0.99
C SER A 34 -3.01 -1.87 2.16
N TRP A 35 -3.02 -0.61 2.62
CA TRP A 35 -3.96 -0.11 3.62
C TRP A 35 -5.41 -0.30 3.19
N PHE A 36 -5.74 0.15 1.97
CA PHE A 36 -7.10 0.05 1.44
C PHE A 36 -7.57 -1.40 1.34
N TRP A 37 -6.68 -2.31 0.94
CA TRP A 37 -6.98 -3.74 0.88
C TRP A 37 -7.22 -4.36 2.27
N ILE A 38 -6.46 -3.95 3.28
CA ILE A 38 -6.66 -4.44 4.66
C ILE A 38 -7.97 -3.90 5.23
N LYS A 39 -8.23 -2.61 5.06
CA LYS A 39 -9.47 -1.98 5.50
C LYS A 39 -10.71 -2.60 4.85
N SER A 40 -10.63 -3.00 3.59
CA SER A 40 -11.74 -3.68 2.91
C SER A 40 -11.89 -5.14 3.31
N LYS A 41 -10.79 -5.83 3.68
CA LYS A 41 -10.80 -7.23 4.09
C LYS A 41 -11.27 -7.43 5.54
N PHE A 42 -10.86 -6.55 6.45
CA PHE A 42 -11.22 -6.63 7.88
C PHE A 42 -12.36 -5.66 8.18
N LYS A 43 -13.60 -6.18 8.16
CA LYS A 43 -14.78 -5.42 8.59
C LYS A 43 -14.62 -5.06 10.07
N GLY A 44 -14.56 -3.76 10.36
CA GLY A 44 -14.31 -3.24 11.72
C GLY A 44 -12.90 -2.69 11.93
N ALA A 45 -12.05 -2.69 10.91
CA ALA A 45 -10.74 -2.05 11.01
C ALA A 45 -10.86 -0.51 11.16
N THR A 46 -10.64 -0.01 12.38
CA THR A 46 -10.66 1.42 12.75
C THR A 46 -9.37 2.15 12.43
N MET A 47 -8.44 1.49 11.74
CA MET A 47 -7.14 2.06 11.41
C MET A 47 -7.23 3.19 10.38
N SER A 48 -6.73 4.36 10.75
CA SER A 48 -6.58 5.48 9.82
C SER A 48 -5.40 5.30 8.88
N TRP A 49 -5.44 5.99 7.73
CA TRP A 49 -4.31 6.03 6.80
C TRP A 49 -3.04 6.56 7.48
N PHE A 50 -3.15 7.57 8.34
CA PHE A 50 -2.03 8.15 9.06
C PHE A 50 -1.33 7.13 9.99
N GLN A 51 -2.12 6.33 10.72
CA GLN A 51 -1.59 5.27 11.57
C GLN A 51 -0.84 4.21 10.74
N TRP A 52 -1.45 3.79 9.62
CA TRP A 52 -0.81 2.84 8.70
C TRP A 52 0.46 3.38 8.06
N PHE A 53 0.46 4.65 7.65
CA PHE A 53 1.60 5.29 7.02
C PHE A 53 2.78 5.40 8.00
N SER A 54 2.49 5.71 9.26
CA SER A 54 3.49 5.90 10.31
C SER A 54 4.07 4.59 10.81
N ASN A 55 3.22 3.57 11.04
CA ASN A 55 3.67 2.25 11.50
C ASN A 55 2.71 1.13 11.05
N PRO A 56 2.88 0.63 9.81
CA PRO A 56 1.96 -0.38 9.25
C PRO A 56 2.07 -1.73 9.97
N ILE A 57 3.23 -2.03 10.58
CA ILE A 57 3.46 -3.27 11.33
C ILE A 57 2.61 -3.29 12.59
N LEU A 58 2.63 -2.20 13.38
CA LEU A 58 1.80 -2.08 14.60
C LEU A 58 0.32 -2.31 14.28
N CYS A 59 -0.15 -1.73 13.18
CA CYS A 59 -1.52 -1.88 12.78
C CYS A 59 -1.89 -3.29 12.33
N LEU A 60 -0.96 -4.06 11.74
CA LEU A 60 -1.19 -5.47 11.41
C LEU A 60 -1.34 -6.32 12.67
N TYR A 61 -0.58 -6.02 13.73
CA TYR A 61 -0.67 -6.74 15.01
C TYR A 61 -2.00 -6.52 15.74
N CYS A 62 -2.71 -5.41 15.50
CA CYS A 62 -4.02 -5.19 16.10
C CYS A 62 -5.15 -6.03 15.48
N TYR A 63 -4.91 -6.71 14.35
CA TYR A 63 -5.93 -7.50 13.63
C TYR A 63 -5.58 -9.00 13.50
N TYR A 64 -4.49 -9.45 14.13
CA TYR A 64 -4.16 -10.86 14.33
C TYR A 64 -4.49 -11.26 15.77
#